data_AF-A0A7K4HNH9-F1
#
_entry.id   AF-A0A7K4HNH9-F1
#
_cell.length_a   1.000
_cell.length_b   1.000
_cell.length_c   1.000
_cell.angle_alpha   90.00
_cell.angle_beta   90.00
_cell.angle_gamma   90.00
#
_symmetry.space_group_name_H-M   'P 1'
#
loop_
_entity.id
_entity.type
_entity.pdbx_description
1 polymer ?
#
loop_
_entity_poly.entity_id
_entity_poly.type
_entity_poly.pdbx_seq_one_letter_code
_entity_poly.pdbx_strand_id
1 'polypeptide(L)'
;MAQSIPKHLLEKFSLLYFVKKGGSFTHKDAQTILRISKSYAGQVLPILVKSGWIISHRLGDDRRKKVYEFKNPHIIIEEIGQELNLKATFEKHNKKNFGP
;
A
#
# COMPACT_ATOMS: atom_id res chain seq x y z
N MET A 1 6.03 -0.72 -8.02
CA MET A 1 5.57 -2.07 -7.64
C MET A 1 5.21 -2.05 -6.17
N ALA A 2 4.27 -2.88 -5.76
CA ALA A 2 3.83 -2.99 -4.39
C ALA A 2 4.90 -3.66 -3.54
N GLN A 3 5.05 -3.18 -2.32
CA GLN A 3 6.03 -3.69 -1.37
C GLN A 3 5.32 -4.30 -0.17
N SER A 4 5.98 -5.25 0.49
CA SER A 4 5.52 -5.78 1.77
C SER A 4 5.37 -4.66 2.79
N ILE A 5 4.29 -4.70 3.58
CA ILE A 5 4.02 -3.72 4.64
C ILE A 5 3.89 -4.41 6.00
N PRO A 6 4.17 -3.70 7.11
CA PRO A 6 3.90 -4.19 8.45
C PRO A 6 2.42 -4.55 8.68
N LYS A 7 2.17 -5.54 9.55
CA LYS A 7 0.82 -6.00 9.94
C LYS A 7 -0.14 -4.86 10.27
N HIS A 8 0.30 -3.88 11.07
CA HIS A 8 -0.54 -2.76 11.50
C HIS A 8 -0.99 -1.82 10.36
N LEU A 9 -0.30 -1.83 9.21
CA LEU A 9 -0.72 -1.09 8.01
C LEU A 9 -1.65 -1.94 7.15
N LEU A 10 -1.37 -3.24 7.05
CA LEU A 10 -2.25 -4.19 6.39
C LEU A 10 -3.64 -4.19 7.03
N GLU A 11 -3.73 -4.24 8.35
CA GLU A 11 -5.02 -4.19 9.08
C GLU A 11 -5.81 -2.91 8.77
N LYS A 12 -5.13 -1.76 8.72
CA LYS A 12 -5.76 -0.48 8.35
C LYS A 12 -6.24 -0.50 6.90
N PHE A 13 -5.42 -0.99 5.98
CA PHE A 13 -5.78 -1.15 4.58
C PHE A 13 -7.01 -2.06 4.43
N SER A 14 -7.00 -3.22 5.09
CA SER A 14 -8.10 -4.19 5.05
C SER A 14 -9.41 -3.59 5.55
N LEU A 15 -9.38 -2.83 6.64
CA LEU A 15 -10.57 -2.15 7.16
C LEU A 15 -11.10 -1.10 6.17
N LEU A 16 -10.22 -0.27 5.61
CA LEU A 16 -10.60 0.71 4.59
C LEU A 16 -11.24 0.04 3.38
N TYR A 17 -10.59 -1.01 2.86
CA TYR A 17 -11.05 -1.76 1.68
C TYR A 17 -12.42 -2.41 1.92
N PHE A 18 -12.60 -3.04 3.09
CA PHE A 18 -13.85 -3.71 3.45
C PHE A 18 -15.02 -2.73 3.58
N VAL A 19 -14.81 -1.56 4.19
CA VAL A 19 -15.86 -0.55 4.38
C VAL A 19 -16.20 0.14 3.08
N LYS A 20 -15.19 0.48 2.26
CA LYS A 20 -15.38 1.17 0.98
C LYS A 20 -15.69 0.23 -0.19
N LYS A 21 -15.69 -1.09 0.05
CA LYS A 21 -15.95 -2.13 -0.97
C LYS A 21 -15.05 -1.99 -2.20
N GLY A 22 -13.78 -1.64 -1.98
CA GLY A 22 -12.81 -1.39 -3.05
C GLY A 22 -13.01 -0.09 -3.84
N GLY A 23 -14.00 0.74 -3.50
CA GLY A 23 -14.19 2.07 -4.10
C GLY A 23 -13.19 3.11 -3.63
N SER A 24 -13.29 4.35 -4.10
CA SER A 24 -12.39 5.43 -3.70
C SER A 24 -12.74 6.03 -2.34
N PHE A 25 -11.78 6.73 -1.74
CA PHE A 25 -11.96 7.39 -0.44
C PHE A 25 -11.10 8.64 -0.29
N THR A 26 -11.47 9.51 0.64
CA THR A 26 -10.75 10.74 0.97
C THR A 26 -9.95 10.61 2.26
N HIS A 27 -9.12 11.62 2.54
CA HIS A 27 -8.45 11.72 3.84
C HIS A 27 -9.45 11.80 5.02
N LYS A 28 -10.63 12.39 4.82
CA LYS A 28 -11.69 12.47 5.84
C LYS A 28 -12.34 11.11 6.09
N ASP A 29 -12.57 10.35 5.03
CA ASP A 29 -13.05 8.97 5.15
C ASP A 29 -12.07 8.12 5.95
N ALA A 30 -10.78 8.21 5.65
CA ALA A 30 -9.76 7.43 6.34
C ALA A 30 -9.71 7.71 7.86
N GLN A 31 -9.78 8.99 8.25
CA GLN A 31 -9.86 9.36 9.67
C GLN A 31 -11.10 8.77 10.35
N THR A 32 -12.24 8.84 9.67
CA THR A 32 -13.53 8.39 10.23
C THR A 32 -13.57 6.88 10.37
N ILE A 33 -13.16 6.14 9.34
CA ILE A 33 -13.21 4.68 9.30
C ILE A 33 -12.18 4.08 10.26
N LEU A 34 -10.95 4.61 10.26
CA LEU A 34 -9.88 4.09 11.11
C LEU A 34 -9.94 4.62 12.54
N ARG A 35 -10.82 5.61 12.82
CA ARG A 35 -10.92 6.30 14.11
C ARG A 35 -9.58 6.86 14.58
N ILE A 36 -8.85 7.48 13.65
CA ILE A 36 -7.52 8.05 13.89
C ILE A 36 -7.52 9.56 13.71
N SER A 37 -6.56 10.22 14.35
CA SER A 37 -6.36 11.67 14.19
C SER A 37 -5.97 12.03 12.76
N LYS A 38 -6.22 13.29 12.39
CA LYS A 38 -5.79 13.86 11.11
C LYS A 38 -4.29 13.70 10.87
N SER A 39 -3.49 13.98 11.89
CA SER A 39 -2.02 13.85 11.82
C SER A 39 -1.62 12.40 11.53
N TYR A 40 -2.23 11.44 12.23
CA TYR A 40 -1.87 10.04 12.05
C TYR A 40 -2.34 9.47 10.71
N ALA A 41 -3.53 9.87 10.23
CA ALA A 41 -3.94 9.58 8.85
C ALA A 41 -2.95 10.15 7.83
N GLY A 42 -2.41 11.34 8.10
CA GLY A 42 -1.35 11.97 7.29
C GLY A 42 -0.02 11.25 7.31
N GLN A 43 0.20 10.31 8.23
CA GLN A 43 1.37 9.41 8.23
C GLN A 43 1.07 8.08 7.54
N VAL A 44 -0.10 7.50 7.82
CA VAL A 44 -0.49 6.18 7.28
C VAL A 44 -0.68 6.23 5.76
N LEU A 45 -1.42 7.21 5.24
CA LEU A 45 -1.80 7.24 3.82
C LEU A 45 -0.59 7.41 2.89
N PRO A 46 0.39 8.31 3.15
CA PRO A 46 1.59 8.39 2.32
C PRO A 46 2.40 7.10 2.31
N ILE A 47 2.46 6.36 3.43
CA ILE A 47 3.17 5.07 3.47
C ILE A 47 2.47 4.06 2.56
N LEU A 48 1.14 3.94 2.64
CA LEU A 48 0.37 3.05 1.78
C LEU A 48 0.46 3.42 0.28
N VAL A 49 0.57 4.72 -0.03
CA VAL A 49 0.83 5.18 -1.40
C VAL A 49 2.23 4.77 -1.86
N LYS A 50 3.25 5.06 -1.05
CA LYS A 50 4.65 4.75 -1.36
C LYS A 50 4.88 3.25 -1.52
N SER A 51 4.22 2.44 -0.70
CA SER A 51 4.29 0.98 -0.79
C SER A 51 3.44 0.40 -1.92
N GLY A 52 2.71 1.22 -2.70
CA GLY A 52 1.93 0.78 -3.86
C GLY A 52 0.63 0.06 -3.55
N TRP A 53 0.10 0.19 -2.32
CA TRP A 53 -1.16 -0.45 -1.91
C TRP A 53 -2.38 0.40 -2.28
N ILE A 54 -2.21 1.72 -2.28
CA ILE A 54 -3.23 2.67 -2.74
C ILE A 54 -2.61 3.67 -3.71
N ILE A 55 -3.44 4.23 -4.59
CA ILE A 55 -3.06 5.25 -5.55
C ILE A 55 -3.70 6.56 -5.08
N SER A 56 -2.96 7.67 -5.11
CA SER A 56 -3.52 8.98 -4.79
C SER A 56 -3.59 9.87 -6.03
N HIS A 57 -4.75 10.42 -6.31
CA HIS A 57 -4.96 11.41 -7.37
C HIS A 57 -5.69 12.65 -6.82
N ARG A 58 -5.70 13.73 -7.60
CA ARG A 58 -6.39 14.98 -7.25
C ARG A 58 -7.73 15.01 -7.97
N LEU A 59 -8.78 15.45 -7.28
CA LEU A 59 -10.11 15.56 -7.87
C LEU A 59 -10.30 16.98 -8.46
N GLY A 60 -10.16 17.10 -9.78
CA GLY A 60 -10.33 18.37 -10.50
C GLY A 60 -9.27 19.44 -10.20
N ASP A 61 -9.59 20.70 -10.53
CA ASP A 61 -8.71 21.87 -10.34
C ASP A 61 -8.55 22.30 -8.87
N ASP A 62 -9.40 21.81 -7.96
CA ASP A 62 -9.26 22.06 -6.53
C ASP A 62 -8.12 21.21 -5.96
N ARG A 63 -6.91 21.79 -6.00
CA ARG A 63 -5.65 21.20 -5.52
C ARG A 63 -5.68 20.71 -4.07
N ARG A 64 -6.72 21.06 -3.31
CA ARG A 64 -6.89 20.69 -1.89
C ARG A 64 -7.58 19.34 -1.69
N LYS A 65 -8.25 18.77 -2.70
CA LYS A 65 -9.01 17.52 -2.56
C LYS A 65 -8.23 16.34 -3.16
N LYS A 66 -7.58 15.57 -2.28
CA LYS A 66 -6.93 14.31 -2.62
C LYS A 66 -7.90 13.14 -2.42
N VAL A 67 -7.98 12.29 -3.43
CA VAL A 67 -8.74 11.04 -3.42
C VAL A 67 -7.76 9.88 -3.56
N TYR A 68 -8.11 8.78 -2.91
CA TYR A 68 -7.33 7.55 -2.87
C TYR A 68 -8.14 6.41 -3.45
N GLU A 69 -7.48 5.57 -4.25
CA GLU A 69 -8.03 4.34 -4.82
C GLU A 69 -7.23 3.15 -4.35
N PHE A 70 -7.91 2.03 -4.16
CA PHE A 70 -7.22 0.78 -3.82
C PHE A 70 -6.61 0.19 -5.07
N LYS A 71 -5.36 -0.26 -4.96
CA LYS A 71 -4.84 -1.21 -5.93
C LYS A 71 -5.48 -2.58 -5.67
N ASN A 72 -5.76 -3.34 -6.73
CA ASN A 72 -6.33 -4.68 -6.61
C ASN A 72 -5.43 -5.56 -5.72
N PRO A 73 -5.96 -6.17 -4.63
CA PRO A 73 -5.19 -7.04 -3.75
C PRO A 73 -4.47 -8.19 -4.45
N HIS A 74 -5.08 -8.77 -5.49
CA HIS A 74 -4.45 -9.84 -6.26
C HIS A 74 -3.14 -9.37 -6.90
N ILE A 75 -3.15 -8.21 -7.57
CA ILE A 75 -1.96 -7.62 -8.20
C ILE A 75 -0.89 -7.29 -7.15
N ILE A 76 -1.30 -6.80 -5.98
CA ILE A 76 -0.35 -6.50 -4.88
C ILE A 76 0.40 -7.78 -4.46
N ILE A 77 -0.34 -8.89 -4.27
CA ILE A 77 0.23 -10.16 -3.84
C ILE A 77 1.17 -10.72 -4.92
N GLU A 78 0.79 -10.65 -6.20
CA GLU A 78 1.63 -11.07 -7.31
C GLU A 78 2.94 -10.29 -7.38
N GLU A 79 2.89 -8.96 -7.28
CA GLU A 79 4.08 -8.10 -7.33
C GLU A 79 5.04 -8.37 -6.16
N ILE A 80 4.51 -8.56 -4.95
CA ILE A 80 5.32 -8.93 -3.78
C ILE A 80 5.95 -10.31 -3.98
N GLY A 81 5.19 -11.29 -4.48
CA GLY A 81 5.68 -12.63 -4.76
C GLY A 81 6.81 -12.64 -5.80
N GLN A 82 6.68 -11.85 -6.87
CA GLN A 82 7.71 -11.68 -7.89
C GLN A 82 8.99 -11.07 -7.30
N GLU A 83 8.88 -10.02 -6.49
CA GLU A 83 10.04 -9.39 -5.84
C GLU A 83 10.79 -10.38 -4.94
N LEU A 84 10.06 -11.17 -4.14
CA LEU A 84 10.64 -12.17 -3.27
C LEU A 84 11.31 -13.32 -4.05
N ASN A 85 10.69 -13.77 -5.13
CA ASN A 85 11.26 -14.81 -5.99
C ASN A 85 12.56 -14.34 -6.67
N LEU A 86 12.61 -13.10 -7.13
CA LEU A 86 13.82 -12.50 -7.68
C LEU A 86 14.94 -12.47 -6.63
N LYS A 87 14.66 -11.96 -5.42
CA LYS A 87 15.64 -11.91 -4.32
C LYS A 87 16.19 -13.31 -3.99
N ALA A 88 15.32 -14.31 -3.87
CA ALA A 88 15.73 -15.68 -3.59
C ALA A 88 16.62 -16.27 -4.70
N THR A 89 16.39 -15.88 -5.96
CA THR A 89 17.20 -16.32 -7.10
C THR A 89 18.59 -15.68 -7.09
N PHE A 90 18.69 -14.38 -6.80
CA PHE A 90 19.98 -13.68 -6.67
C PHE A 90 20.83 -14.23 -5.52
N GLU A 91 20.22 -14.53 -4.36
CA GLU A 91 20.93 -15.13 -3.22
C GLU A 91 21.48 -16.52 -3.54
N LYS A 92 20.71 -17.35 -4.27
CA LYS A 92 21.18 -18.66 -4.74
C LYS A 92 22.36 -18.53 -5.69
N HIS A 93 22.36 -17.53 -6.58
CA HIS A 93 23.46 -17.34 -7.52
C HIS A 93 24.75 -16.85 -6.83
N ASN A 94 24.63 -15.91 -5.87
CA ASN A 94 25.78 -15.42 -5.11
C ASN A 94 26.38 -16.50 -4.19
N LYS A 95 25.56 -17.36 -3.58
CA LYS A 95 26.06 -18.52 -2.81
C LYS A 95 26.79 -19.55 -3.68
N LYS A 96 26.42 -19.70 -4.97
CA LYS A 96 27.12 -20.60 -5.90
C LYS A 96 28.46 -20.04 -6.40
N ASN A 97 28.59 -18.72 -6.50
CA ASN A 97 29.82 -18.08 -7.00
C ASN A 97 30.85 -17.81 -5.89
N PHE A 98 30.46 -17.96 -4.63
CA PHE A 98 31.31 -17.77 -3.44
C PHE A 98 31.19 -18.96 -2.45
N GLY A 99 31.13 -20.19 -2.97
CA GLY A 99 31.42 -21.38 -2.16
C GLY A 99 32.95 -21.50 -1.93
N PRO A 100 33.38 -22.11 -0.81
CA PRO A 100 34.77 -22.09 -0.33
C PRO A 100 35.81 -22.60 -1.32
#